data_AF-A0A1M5TNB0-F1
#
_entry.id   AF-A0A1M5TNB0-F1
#
_cell.length_a   1.000
_cell.length_b   1.000
_cell.length_c   1.000
_cell.angle_alpha   90.00
_cell.angle_beta   90.00
_cell.angle_gamma   90.00
#
_symmetry.space_group_name_H-M   'P 1'
#
loop_
_entity.id
_entity.type
_entity.pdbx_description
1 polymer ?
#
loop_
_entity_poly.entity_id
_entity_poly.type
_entity_poly.pdbx_seq_one_letter_code
_entity_poly.pdbx_strand_id
1 'polypeptide(L)'
;MQDGAKSRNQSRKPSLATAVASADSLSAREVKPVRHSQSAVIKGPYYVDFRARTAASYGHAFVWYGKTSEKKVEVAGLHPAGDTTPYILGHLMWVPSETGASYGDLDVQYLTASYRVYLSEPDAQKVFAHIKHLQATSPLWNAETTNCTAFIGQIATFMGLKVPFHLKKPEDYVNELKALNGGRQTVQLASDH
;
A
#
# COMPACT_ATOMS: atom_id res chain seq x y z
N MET A 1 -37.30 44.85 27.66
CA MET A 1 -36.77 45.65 28.77
C MET A 1 -35.50 44.95 29.22
N GLN A 2 -34.36 45.34 28.63
CA GLN A 2 -33.31 46.19 29.24
C GLN A 2 -32.64 45.50 30.43
N ASP A 3 -31.40 45.02 30.23
CA ASP A 3 -30.15 45.66 30.70
C ASP A 3 -29.83 45.21 32.15
N GLY A 4 -28.61 44.91 32.58
CA GLY A 4 -27.27 45.03 32.04
C GLY A 4 -26.22 44.73 33.15
N ALA A 5 -24.94 44.66 32.74
CA ALA A 5 -23.71 45.04 33.47
C ALA A 5 -23.45 44.52 34.92
N LYS A 6 -22.44 43.67 35.16
CA LYS A 6 -20.97 43.89 35.24
C LYS A 6 -20.42 44.36 36.61
N SER A 7 -19.25 43.76 36.91
CA SER A 7 -18.07 44.30 37.64
C SER A 7 -18.00 43.97 39.14
N ARG A 8 -16.98 43.35 39.76
CA ARG A 8 -15.50 43.24 39.70
C ARG A 8 -14.89 43.88 40.98
N ASN A 9 -14.01 43.11 41.62
CA ASN A 9 -12.73 43.52 42.25
C ASN A 9 -12.59 43.74 43.77
N GLN A 10 -11.76 42.86 44.38
CA GLN A 10 -10.55 43.09 45.19
C GLN A 10 -10.57 43.86 46.53
N SER A 11 -9.97 43.23 47.56
CA SER A 11 -8.93 43.79 48.48
C SER A 11 -8.49 42.68 49.46
N ARG A 12 -7.23 42.22 49.56
CA ARG A 12 -5.91 42.77 49.97
C ARG A 12 -5.50 42.29 51.41
N LYS A 13 -4.27 41.75 51.47
CA LYS A 13 -3.49 40.99 52.50
C LYS A 13 -3.16 41.79 53.79
N PRO A 14 -2.51 41.24 54.87
CA PRO A 14 -1.03 40.98 54.96
C PRO A 14 -0.61 39.67 55.74
N SER A 15 0.49 38.96 55.39
CA SER A 15 1.93 39.00 55.86
C SER A 15 2.18 38.23 57.19
N LEU A 16 3.26 37.49 57.50
CA LEU A 16 4.69 37.42 57.09
C LEU A 16 5.38 36.16 57.72
N ALA A 17 6.57 35.80 57.20
CA ALA A 17 7.69 35.00 57.79
C ALA A 17 7.59 33.44 57.88
N THR A 18 8.62 32.58 57.74
CA THR A 18 10.03 32.59 57.26
C THR A 18 10.56 31.13 57.31
N ALA A 19 11.30 30.67 56.26
CA ALA A 19 12.35 29.62 56.17
C ALA A 19 12.08 28.16 56.69
N VAL A 20 12.70 27.05 56.27
CA VAL A 20 14.00 26.72 55.64
C VAL A 20 13.92 25.29 55.02
N ALA A 21 14.92 24.96 54.19
CA ALA A 21 15.52 23.63 53.95
C ALA A 21 15.13 22.84 52.68
N SER A 22 16.14 22.70 51.81
CA SER A 22 16.26 21.74 50.73
C SER A 22 16.40 20.32 51.26
N ALA A 23 15.78 19.36 50.58
CA ALA A 23 16.22 17.97 50.53
C ALA A 23 15.99 17.43 49.12
N ASP A 24 17.08 16.99 48.48
CA ASP A 24 17.09 16.19 47.26
C ASP A 24 16.20 14.95 47.42
N SER A 25 15.48 14.58 46.35
CA SER A 25 15.48 13.20 45.84
C SER A 25 14.58 13.02 44.59
N LEU A 26 15.27 12.65 43.51
CA LEU A 26 14.86 11.70 42.47
C LEU A 26 13.83 12.17 41.43
N SER A 27 14.42 12.76 40.40
CA SER A 27 13.96 12.88 39.01
C SER A 27 13.22 11.61 38.54
N ALA A 28 11.89 11.69 38.47
CA ALA A 28 11.10 10.79 37.63
C ALA A 28 11.40 11.15 36.17
N ARG A 29 12.24 10.35 35.51
CA ARG A 29 12.38 10.39 34.05
C ARG A 29 11.01 10.11 33.45
N GLU A 30 10.35 11.16 32.99
CA GLU A 30 9.22 11.08 32.09
C GLU A 30 9.71 10.38 30.81
N VAL A 31 9.44 9.08 30.71
CA VAL A 31 9.69 8.31 29.49
C VAL A 31 8.69 8.82 28.46
N LYS A 32 9.10 9.82 27.68
CA LYS A 32 8.41 10.18 26.45
C LYS A 32 8.21 8.91 25.63
N PRO A 33 6.99 8.62 25.14
CA PRO A 33 6.81 7.49 24.26
C PRO A 33 7.73 7.69 23.07
N VAL A 34 8.61 6.73 22.83
CA VAL A 34 9.35 6.62 21.58
C VAL A 34 8.27 6.49 20.51
N ARG A 35 7.93 7.61 19.86
CA ARG A 35 7.34 7.56 18.53
C ARG A 35 8.27 6.63 17.77
N HIS A 36 7.79 5.45 17.41
CA HIS A 36 8.46 4.63 16.42
C HIS A 36 8.65 5.57 15.24
N SER A 37 9.87 6.07 15.08
CA SER A 37 10.29 6.72 13.87
C SER A 37 10.12 5.63 12.83
N GLN A 38 8.99 5.66 12.13
CA GLN A 38 8.87 5.01 10.84
C GLN A 38 10.12 5.48 10.11
N SER A 39 11.10 4.58 9.98
CA SER A 39 12.34 4.84 9.27
C SER A 39 11.93 5.57 8.01
N ALA A 40 12.43 6.80 7.81
CA ALA A 40 12.06 7.60 6.65
C ALA A 40 12.41 6.75 5.43
N VAL A 41 11.40 6.10 4.86
CA VAL A 41 11.60 5.17 3.76
C VAL A 41 12.13 6.03 2.64
N ILE A 42 13.35 5.73 2.20
CA ILE A 42 13.91 6.36 1.02
C ILE A 42 12.99 5.95 -0.13
N LYS A 43 12.07 6.86 -0.49
CA LYS A 43 11.16 6.67 -1.60
C LYS A 43 12.02 6.73 -2.86
N GLY A 44 12.30 5.56 -3.45
CA GLY A 44 12.99 5.47 -4.72
C GLY A 44 12.27 6.28 -5.82
N PRO A 45 13.00 6.68 -6.88
CA PRO A 45 12.44 7.50 -7.97
C PRO A 45 11.27 6.80 -8.71
N TYR A 46 11.17 5.49 -8.62
CA TYR A 46 10.13 4.68 -9.24
C TYR A 46 9.44 3.77 -8.22
N TYR A 47 8.27 3.23 -8.58
CA TYR A 47 7.55 2.30 -7.72
C TYR A 47 6.75 1.27 -8.52
N VAL A 48 6.46 0.17 -7.84
CA VAL A 48 5.36 -0.77 -8.14
C VAL A 48 4.50 -0.87 -6.89
N ASP A 49 3.19 -0.69 -7.04
CA ASP A 49 2.20 -0.74 -5.98
C ASP A 49 1.24 -1.88 -6.25
N PHE A 50 1.38 -2.97 -5.48
CA PHE A 50 0.51 -4.13 -5.51
C PHE A 50 -0.80 -3.78 -4.83
N ARG A 51 -1.91 -3.89 -5.55
CA ARG A 51 -3.20 -3.37 -5.11
C ARG A 51 -4.28 -4.43 -5.26
N ALA A 52 -5.26 -4.34 -4.38
CA ALA A 52 -6.50 -5.08 -4.48
C ALA A 52 -7.68 -4.11 -4.33
N ARG A 53 -8.77 -4.42 -5.03
CA ARG A 53 -10.03 -3.68 -4.92
C ARG A 53 -11.22 -4.59 -4.77
N THR A 54 -12.34 -4.01 -4.32
CA THR A 54 -13.67 -4.62 -4.47
C THR A 54 -14.02 -4.77 -5.95
N ALA A 55 -14.65 -5.88 -6.31
CA ALA A 55 -15.25 -6.13 -7.62
C ALA A 55 -16.63 -6.73 -7.43
N ALA A 56 -17.42 -6.85 -8.49
CA ALA A 56 -18.73 -7.54 -8.42
C ALA A 56 -18.62 -9.00 -7.95
N SER A 57 -17.41 -9.57 -7.99
CA SER A 57 -17.09 -10.92 -7.54
C SER A 57 -16.21 -10.94 -6.28
N TYR A 58 -15.15 -11.76 -6.27
CA TYR A 58 -14.22 -11.92 -5.14
C TYR A 58 -13.15 -10.80 -5.04
N GLY A 59 -13.21 -9.79 -5.91
CA GLY A 59 -12.24 -8.68 -5.98
C GLY A 59 -11.35 -8.74 -7.22
N HIS A 60 -10.44 -7.77 -7.34
CA HIS A 60 -9.41 -7.75 -8.39
C HIS A 60 -8.06 -7.35 -7.81
N ALA A 61 -6.99 -8.02 -8.24
CA ALA A 61 -5.61 -7.69 -7.90
C ALA A 61 -4.87 -7.14 -9.13
N PHE A 62 -4.11 -6.06 -8.96
CA PHE A 62 -3.40 -5.39 -10.05
C PHE A 62 -2.20 -4.63 -9.50
N VAL A 63 -1.36 -4.09 -10.38
CA VAL A 63 -0.29 -3.18 -10.02
C VAL A 63 -0.48 -1.80 -10.63
N TRP A 64 -0.16 -0.77 -9.86
CA TRP A 64 0.22 0.52 -10.42
C TRP A 64 1.74 0.63 -10.46
N TYR A 65 2.28 1.21 -11.51
CA TYR A 65 3.71 1.47 -11.60
C TYR A 65 4.01 2.77 -12.34
N GLY A 66 5.17 3.36 -12.04
CA GLY A 66 5.59 4.61 -12.62
C GLY A 66 6.60 5.36 -11.77
N LYS A 67 6.74 6.65 -12.03
CA LYS A 67 7.63 7.54 -11.28
C LYS A 67 6.95 8.08 -10.03
N THR A 68 7.69 8.12 -8.93
CA THR A 68 7.19 8.62 -7.64
C THR A 68 6.84 10.12 -7.69
N SER A 69 7.51 10.89 -8.55
CA SER A 69 7.28 12.33 -8.73
C SER A 69 6.10 12.67 -9.64
N GLU A 70 5.54 11.71 -10.36
CA GLU A 70 4.48 11.92 -11.35
C GLU A 70 3.13 11.39 -10.84
N LYS A 71 2.05 12.08 -11.18
CA LYS A 71 0.68 11.60 -10.89
C LYS A 71 0.22 10.55 -11.91
N LYS A 72 0.83 10.52 -13.09
CA LYS A 72 0.52 9.54 -14.13
C LYS A 72 0.96 8.16 -13.66
N VAL A 73 0.08 7.19 -13.81
CA VAL A 73 0.33 5.79 -13.44
C VAL A 73 0.05 4.90 -14.63
N GLU A 74 0.87 3.87 -14.79
CA GLU A 74 0.58 2.75 -15.65
C GLU A 74 -0.08 1.66 -14.79
N VAL A 75 -1.05 0.96 -15.36
CA VAL A 75 -1.76 -0.14 -14.69
C VAL A 75 -1.47 -1.44 -15.42
N ALA A 76 -1.21 -2.50 -14.67
CA ALA A 76 -1.18 -3.86 -15.19
C ALA A 76 -1.94 -4.79 -14.27
N GLY A 77 -2.89 -5.53 -14.83
CA GLY A 77 -3.64 -6.58 -14.17
C GLY A 77 -3.82 -7.76 -15.11
N LEU A 78 -4.58 -8.77 -14.69
CA LEU A 78 -5.04 -9.83 -15.59
C LEU A 78 -6.48 -10.17 -15.24
N HIS A 79 -7.38 -9.94 -16.19
CA HIS A 79 -8.80 -10.20 -16.06
C HIS A 79 -9.36 -10.76 -17.38
N PRO A 80 -10.51 -11.44 -17.38
CA PRO A 80 -11.13 -11.87 -18.63
C PRO A 80 -11.46 -10.65 -19.49
N ALA A 81 -11.37 -10.80 -20.81
CA ALA A 81 -11.79 -9.77 -21.76
C ALA A 81 -13.33 -9.75 -21.83
N GLY A 82 -13.93 -8.56 -21.75
CA GLY A 82 -15.38 -8.39 -21.70
C GLY A 82 -15.99 -8.50 -20.30
N ASP A 83 -17.31 -8.73 -20.25
CA ASP A 83 -18.10 -8.62 -19.01
C ASP A 83 -18.31 -9.99 -18.30
N THR A 84 -19.50 -10.21 -17.76
CA THR A 84 -19.87 -11.34 -16.90
C THR A 84 -19.75 -12.71 -17.58
N THR A 85 -20.04 -12.81 -18.87
CA THR A 85 -20.07 -14.12 -19.56
C THR A 85 -18.68 -14.76 -19.66
N PRO A 86 -17.64 -14.07 -20.18
CA PRO A 86 -16.26 -14.58 -20.15
C PRO A 86 -15.77 -14.90 -18.74
N TYR A 87 -16.16 -14.11 -17.73
CA TYR A 87 -15.83 -14.37 -16.34
C TYR A 87 -16.38 -15.72 -15.83
N ILE A 88 -17.65 -16.02 -16.11
CA ILE A 88 -18.25 -17.31 -15.71
C ILE A 88 -17.58 -18.47 -16.46
N LEU A 89 -17.40 -18.35 -17.79
CA LEU A 89 -16.78 -19.39 -18.60
C LEU A 89 -15.33 -19.67 -18.19
N GLY A 90 -14.59 -18.63 -17.79
CA GLY A 90 -13.20 -18.77 -17.39
C GLY A 90 -12.96 -19.55 -16.09
N HIS A 91 -14.02 -19.94 -15.37
CA HIS A 91 -13.93 -20.91 -14.28
C HIS A 91 -13.92 -22.37 -14.77
N LEU A 92 -14.34 -22.63 -16.02
CA LEU A 92 -14.43 -23.97 -16.60
C LEU A 92 -13.41 -24.20 -17.71
N MET A 93 -13.01 -23.15 -18.42
CA MET A 93 -12.07 -23.21 -19.53
C MET A 93 -11.20 -21.96 -19.60
N TRP A 94 -10.22 -21.91 -20.50
CA TRP A 94 -9.50 -20.67 -20.79
C TRP A 94 -10.35 -19.76 -21.68
N VAL A 95 -10.33 -18.45 -21.37
CA VAL A 95 -10.99 -17.40 -22.15
C VAL A 95 -9.99 -16.29 -22.49
N PRO A 96 -10.23 -15.46 -23.51
CA PRO A 96 -9.37 -14.31 -23.77
C PRO A 96 -9.25 -13.37 -22.57
N SER A 97 -8.10 -12.74 -22.41
CA SER A 97 -7.82 -11.83 -21.30
C SER A 97 -7.45 -10.41 -21.75
N GLU A 98 -7.61 -9.48 -20.83
CA GLU A 98 -7.09 -8.13 -20.90
C GLU A 98 -6.12 -7.90 -19.73
N THR A 99 -5.12 -7.05 -19.97
CA THR A 99 -4.04 -6.82 -19.01
C THR A 99 -3.85 -5.36 -18.62
N GLY A 100 -4.70 -4.47 -19.12
CA GLY A 100 -4.70 -3.05 -18.84
C GLY A 100 -5.45 -2.68 -17.55
N ALA A 101 -5.87 -1.42 -17.46
CA ALA A 101 -6.78 -0.99 -16.39
C ALA A 101 -8.20 -1.49 -16.66
N SER A 102 -8.82 -2.08 -15.63
CA SER A 102 -10.25 -2.36 -15.59
C SER A 102 -11.01 -1.29 -14.82
N TYR A 103 -12.34 -1.31 -14.91
CA TYR A 103 -13.20 -0.41 -14.15
C TYR A 103 -12.89 -0.47 -12.64
N GLY A 104 -12.69 0.69 -12.02
CA GLY A 104 -12.39 0.83 -10.59
C GLY A 104 -10.91 0.72 -10.22
N ASP A 105 -10.00 0.36 -11.14
CA ASP A 105 -8.58 0.22 -10.81
C ASP A 105 -7.87 1.56 -10.57
N LEU A 106 -8.44 2.65 -11.08
CA LEU A 106 -7.98 4.02 -10.85
C LEU A 106 -8.67 4.71 -9.66
N ASP A 107 -9.74 4.11 -9.15
CA ASP A 107 -10.62 4.73 -8.15
C ASP A 107 -10.27 4.27 -6.73
N VAL A 108 -9.72 5.19 -5.95
CA VAL A 108 -9.28 4.90 -4.57
C VAL A 108 -10.41 4.44 -3.64
N GLN A 109 -11.66 4.77 -3.95
CA GLN A 109 -12.83 4.36 -3.15
C GLN A 109 -13.06 2.85 -3.13
N TYR A 110 -12.57 2.13 -4.15
CA TYR A 110 -12.71 0.67 -4.22
C TYR A 110 -11.49 -0.08 -3.65
N LEU A 111 -10.43 0.64 -3.26
CA LEU A 111 -9.18 0.05 -2.80
C LEU A 111 -9.37 -0.67 -1.46
N THR A 112 -9.03 -1.95 -1.41
CA THR A 112 -9.09 -2.77 -0.20
C THR A 112 -7.72 -3.05 0.40
N ALA A 113 -6.68 -3.18 -0.44
CA ALA A 113 -5.30 -3.34 0.02
C ALA A 113 -4.30 -2.67 -0.92
N SER A 114 -3.16 -2.24 -0.37
CA SER A 114 -2.03 -1.70 -1.12
C SER A 114 -0.71 -2.05 -0.43
N TYR A 115 0.27 -2.47 -1.24
CA TYR A 115 1.64 -2.69 -0.85
C TYR A 115 2.57 -2.10 -1.91
N ARG A 116 3.13 -0.93 -1.59
CA ARG A 116 4.05 -0.21 -2.48
C ARG A 116 5.50 -0.54 -2.19
N VAL A 117 6.23 -0.83 -3.26
CA VAL A 117 7.66 -1.09 -3.26
C VAL A 117 8.34 -0.11 -4.23
N TYR A 118 9.35 0.59 -3.72
CA TYR A 118 10.15 1.57 -4.45
C TYR A 118 11.37 0.93 -5.09
N LEU A 119 11.77 1.51 -6.23
CA LEU A 119 12.83 1.01 -7.11
C LEU A 119 13.82 2.12 -7.44
N SER A 120 15.06 1.72 -7.64
CA SER A 120 16.05 2.52 -8.36
C SER A 120 15.67 2.63 -9.85
N GLU A 121 16.27 3.56 -10.58
CA GLU A 121 16.07 3.66 -12.03
C GLU A 121 16.45 2.39 -12.80
N PRO A 122 17.63 1.77 -12.61
CA PRO A 122 17.98 0.55 -13.35
C PRO A 122 17.03 -0.61 -13.02
N ASP A 123 16.63 -0.76 -11.75
CA ASP A 123 15.68 -1.81 -11.37
C ASP A 123 14.30 -1.55 -11.99
N ALA A 124 13.84 -0.30 -12.01
CA ALA A 124 12.57 0.07 -12.62
C ALA A 124 12.51 -0.25 -14.11
N GLN A 125 13.59 -0.01 -14.86
CA GLN A 125 13.66 -0.38 -16.28
C GLN A 125 13.44 -1.88 -16.49
N LYS A 126 14.12 -2.73 -15.70
CA LYS A 126 13.98 -4.19 -15.74
C LYS A 126 12.57 -4.64 -15.36
N VAL A 127 12.05 -4.14 -14.24
CA VAL A 127 10.72 -4.51 -13.74
C VAL A 127 9.62 -4.07 -14.70
N PHE A 128 9.69 -2.85 -15.25
CA PHE A 128 8.66 -2.35 -16.17
C PHE A 128 8.70 -3.11 -17.50
N ALA A 129 9.88 -3.45 -18.02
CA ALA A 129 10.01 -4.31 -19.18
C ALA A 129 9.39 -5.70 -18.93
N HIS A 130 9.61 -6.28 -17.75
CA HIS A 130 9.00 -7.56 -17.36
C HIS A 130 7.47 -7.45 -17.26
N ILE A 131 6.93 -6.37 -16.68
CA ILE A 131 5.48 -6.14 -16.63
C ILE A 131 4.91 -6.05 -18.05
N LYS A 132 5.51 -5.27 -18.95
CA LYS A 132 5.06 -5.17 -20.36
C LYS A 132 5.16 -6.52 -21.07
N HIS A 133 6.19 -7.32 -20.79
CA HIS A 133 6.31 -8.68 -21.33
C HIS A 133 5.13 -9.55 -20.86
N LEU A 134 4.83 -9.59 -19.56
CA LEU A 134 3.68 -10.34 -19.03
C LEU A 134 2.36 -9.87 -19.63
N GLN A 135 2.17 -8.56 -19.82
CA GLN A 135 0.98 -8.02 -20.48
C GLN A 135 0.83 -8.54 -21.93
N ALA A 136 1.94 -8.69 -22.66
CA ALA A 136 1.96 -9.18 -24.03
C ALA A 136 1.86 -10.71 -24.16
N THR A 137 2.29 -11.46 -23.14
CA THR A 137 2.35 -12.93 -23.16
C THR A 137 1.29 -13.61 -22.31
N SER A 138 0.34 -12.86 -21.75
CA SER A 138 -0.83 -13.38 -21.05
C SER A 138 -2.11 -13.14 -21.88
N PRO A 139 -2.36 -13.88 -22.97
CA PRO A 139 -3.54 -13.71 -23.81
C PRO A 139 -4.79 -14.44 -23.29
N LEU A 140 -4.63 -15.31 -22.29
CA LEU A 140 -5.69 -16.14 -21.75
C LEU A 140 -5.84 -15.94 -20.23
N TRP A 141 -7.09 -16.00 -19.78
CA TRP A 141 -7.50 -15.98 -18.38
C TRP A 141 -8.16 -17.31 -18.00
N ASN A 142 -7.90 -17.76 -16.79
CA ASN A 142 -8.63 -18.83 -16.12
C ASN A 142 -8.63 -18.59 -14.61
N ALA A 143 -9.77 -18.79 -13.95
CA ALA A 143 -9.96 -18.44 -12.55
C ALA A 143 -8.99 -19.15 -11.60
N GLU A 144 -8.56 -20.38 -11.92
CA GLU A 144 -7.77 -21.22 -11.02
C GLU A 144 -6.25 -21.17 -11.29
N THR A 145 -5.86 -20.84 -12.52
CA THR A 145 -4.46 -20.98 -12.97
C THR A 145 -3.86 -19.66 -13.45
N THR A 146 -4.53 -18.99 -14.39
CA THR A 146 -4.03 -17.78 -15.04
C THR A 146 -4.93 -16.60 -14.68
N ASN A 147 -4.75 -16.09 -13.46
CA ASN A 147 -5.62 -15.07 -12.86
C ASN A 147 -4.83 -13.87 -12.32
N CYS A 148 -5.55 -12.90 -11.75
CA CYS A 148 -5.00 -11.62 -11.30
C CYS A 148 -3.91 -11.75 -10.22
N THR A 149 -4.09 -12.63 -9.25
CA THR A 149 -3.13 -12.87 -8.15
C THR A 149 -1.91 -13.64 -8.61
N ALA A 150 -2.09 -14.62 -9.51
CA ALA A 150 -0.96 -15.29 -10.17
C ALA A 150 -0.12 -14.30 -11.00
N PHE A 151 -0.77 -13.40 -11.73
CA PHE A 151 -0.11 -12.37 -12.54
C PHE A 151 0.73 -11.41 -11.69
N ILE A 152 0.15 -10.80 -10.65
CA ILE A 152 0.92 -9.91 -9.77
C ILE A 152 1.98 -10.66 -8.95
N GLY A 153 1.76 -11.95 -8.69
CA GLY A 153 2.75 -12.83 -8.07
C GLY A 153 3.99 -13.05 -8.92
N GLN A 154 3.86 -13.16 -10.24
CA GLN A 154 5.00 -13.24 -11.15
C GLN A 154 5.84 -11.95 -11.11
N ILE A 155 5.18 -10.79 -11.10
CA ILE A 155 5.85 -9.48 -10.95
C ILE A 155 6.59 -9.41 -9.61
N ALA A 156 5.92 -9.77 -8.51
CA ALA A 156 6.51 -9.77 -7.17
C ALA A 156 7.72 -10.72 -7.08
N THR A 157 7.62 -11.90 -7.68
CA THR A 157 8.71 -12.89 -7.72
C THR A 157 9.91 -12.34 -8.50
N PHE A 158 9.67 -11.72 -9.67
CA PHE A 158 10.72 -11.07 -10.46
C PHE A 158 11.41 -9.95 -9.67
N MET A 159 10.67 -9.22 -8.83
CA MET A 159 11.19 -8.21 -7.90
C MET A 159 11.92 -8.81 -6.68
N GLY A 160 12.06 -10.13 -6.58
CA GLY A 160 12.69 -10.81 -5.45
C GLY A 160 11.87 -10.81 -4.17
N LEU A 161 10.54 -10.61 -4.26
CA LEU A 161 9.63 -10.71 -3.13
C LEU A 161 9.19 -12.17 -2.90
N LYS A 162 8.96 -12.53 -1.63
CA LYS A 162 8.27 -13.78 -1.28
C LYS A 162 6.79 -13.63 -1.61
N VAL A 163 6.17 -14.63 -2.24
CA VAL A 163 4.78 -14.54 -2.70
C VAL A 163 3.86 -15.52 -1.97
N PRO A 164 2.60 -15.14 -1.68
CA PRO A 164 1.57 -16.06 -1.20
C PRO A 164 1.14 -17.06 -2.28
N PHE A 165 0.39 -18.09 -1.87
CA PHE A 165 -0.34 -18.95 -2.79
C PHE A 165 -1.39 -18.15 -3.59
N HIS A 166 -1.48 -18.38 -4.90
CA HIS A 166 -2.21 -17.49 -5.82
C HIS A 166 -3.74 -17.62 -5.75
N LEU A 167 -4.32 -18.72 -5.26
CA LEU A 167 -5.79 -18.88 -5.17
C LEU A 167 -6.44 -18.14 -3.98
N LYS A 168 -5.78 -17.13 -3.44
CA LYS A 168 -6.32 -16.29 -2.37
C LYS A 168 -7.22 -15.20 -2.95
N LYS A 169 -8.13 -14.70 -2.13
CA LYS A 169 -8.82 -13.46 -2.46
C LYS A 169 -7.79 -12.34 -2.67
N PRO A 170 -7.99 -11.45 -3.65
CA PRO A 170 -7.08 -10.34 -3.94
C PRO A 170 -6.62 -9.53 -2.72
N GLU A 171 -7.53 -9.16 -1.84
CA GLU A 171 -7.21 -8.41 -0.62
C GLU A 171 -6.27 -9.19 0.31
N ASP A 172 -6.63 -10.46 0.60
CA ASP A 172 -5.82 -11.35 1.43
C ASP A 172 -4.44 -11.58 0.80
N TYR A 173 -4.38 -11.77 -0.51
CA TYR A 173 -3.14 -11.95 -1.25
C TYR A 173 -2.21 -10.74 -1.08
N VAL A 174 -2.69 -9.52 -1.28
CA VAL A 174 -1.84 -8.32 -1.18
C VAL A 174 -1.40 -8.07 0.28
N ASN A 175 -2.29 -8.30 1.24
CA ASN A 175 -1.94 -8.19 2.66
C ASN A 175 -0.90 -9.23 3.09
N GLU A 176 -1.05 -10.49 2.65
CA GLU A 176 -0.08 -11.55 2.93
C GLU A 176 1.24 -11.34 2.20
N LEU A 177 1.21 -10.85 0.95
CA LEU A 177 2.40 -10.46 0.21
C LEU A 177 3.22 -9.43 1.00
N LYS A 178 2.56 -8.42 1.56
CA LYS A 178 3.21 -7.44 2.44
C LYS A 178 3.78 -8.10 3.69
N ALA A 179 3.01 -8.97 4.35
CA ALA A 179 3.42 -9.64 5.58
C ALA A 179 4.65 -10.55 5.38
N LEU A 180 4.66 -11.38 4.33
CA LEU A 180 5.77 -12.29 4.00
C LEU A 180 7.09 -11.56 3.74
N ASN A 181 7.01 -10.30 3.31
CA ASN A 181 8.17 -9.45 3.03
C ASN A 181 8.46 -8.45 4.17
N GLY A 182 7.87 -8.64 5.35
CA GLY A 182 8.07 -7.77 6.51
C GLY A 182 7.65 -6.32 6.26
N GLY A 183 6.79 -6.08 5.27
CA GLY A 183 6.39 -4.75 4.85
C GLY A 183 7.50 -3.89 4.24
N ARG A 184 8.64 -4.47 3.85
CA ARG A 184 9.75 -3.71 3.25
C ARG A 184 9.26 -2.94 2.03
N GLN A 185 9.66 -1.68 1.89
CA GLN A 185 9.17 -0.81 0.82
C GLN A 185 10.21 -0.56 -0.26
N THR A 186 11.32 -1.29 -0.28
CA THR A 186 12.38 -1.16 -1.28
C THR A 186 12.87 -2.54 -1.67
N VAL A 187 13.22 -2.71 -2.94
CA VAL A 187 13.93 -3.89 -3.44
C VAL A 187 15.13 -3.46 -4.28
N GLN A 188 16.10 -4.35 -4.38
CA GLN A 188 17.24 -4.25 -5.28
C GLN A 188 17.30 -5.60 -6.00
N LEU A 189 17.29 -5.58 -7.34
CA LEU A 189 17.42 -6.81 -8.10
C LEU A 189 18.85 -7.34 -7.95
N ALA A 190 19.01 -8.66 -8.00
CA ALA A 190 20.34 -9.25 -8.11
C ALA A 190 21.01 -8.74 -9.39
N SER A 191 22.31 -8.43 -9.33
CA SER A 191 23.09 -8.14 -10.52
C SER A 191 23.05 -9.36 -11.44
N ASP A 192 22.84 -9.13 -12.75
CA ASP A 192 22.92 -10.21 -13.73
C ASP A 192 24.36 -10.75 -13.70
N HIS A 193 24.53 -12.04 -13.40
CA HIS A 193 25.83 -12.73 -13.39
C HIS A 193 26.26 -13.12 -14.80
#